data_AF-A0A2N3ANF0-F1
#
_entry.id   AF-A0A2N3ANF0-F1
#
_cell.length_a   1.000
_cell.length_b   1.000
_cell.length_c   1.000
_cell.angle_alpha   90.00
_cell.angle_beta   90.00
_cell.angle_gamma   90.00
#
_symmetry.space_group_name_H-M   'P 1'
#
loop_
_entity.id
_entity.type
_entity.pdbx_description
1 polymer ?
#
loop_
_entity_poly.entity_id
_entity_poly.type
_entity_poly.pdbx_seq_one_letter_code
_entity_poly.pdbx_strand_id
1 'polypeptide(L)'
;MKIKDLFKKDIFRSINGVIKAEQRDSESIRQELEEFVVTRELSGHFDKFFSRYVDTLESEDISYKSENIAVWVSGFFGSGKSHFIKALYYLFSKQQITSDGKIKDAVKVFEEKITDAMLMGTIKRAVSKDVDVILFNIESKADQAKGRDSILAVFLNVLNELEGYSPDHPSYCPHGKVS
;
A
#
# COMPACT_ATOMS: atom_id res chain seq x y z
N MET A 1 -13.52 18.45 34.68
CA MET A 1 -13.28 17.65 33.46
C MET A 1 -12.95 18.61 32.33
N LYS A 2 -11.78 18.55 31.69
CA LYS A 2 -11.49 19.39 30.51
C LYS A 2 -11.86 18.60 29.25
N ILE A 3 -12.40 19.27 28.22
CA ILE A 3 -12.83 18.61 26.97
C ILE A 3 -11.67 17.82 26.33
N LYS A 4 -10.43 18.32 26.44
CA LYS A 4 -9.23 17.64 25.96
C LYS A 4 -9.04 16.23 26.54
N ASP A 5 -9.52 15.98 27.75
CA ASP A 5 -9.35 14.71 28.45
C ASP A 5 -10.33 13.63 27.95
N LEU A 6 -11.29 13.99 27.08
CA LEU A 6 -12.23 13.06 26.44
C LEU A 6 -11.64 12.38 25.19
N PHE A 7 -10.56 12.92 24.62
CA PHE A 7 -10.00 12.43 23.37
C PHE A 7 -8.96 11.34 23.63
N LYS A 8 -9.05 10.25 22.86
CA LYS A 8 -8.08 9.14 22.92
C LYS A 8 -6.65 9.57 22.54
N LYS A 9 -6.52 10.62 21.72
CA LYS A 9 -5.24 11.15 21.22
C LYS A 9 -5.17 12.66 21.46
N ASP A 10 -3.95 13.19 21.55
CA ASP A 10 -3.71 14.62 21.72
C ASP A 10 -4.33 15.42 20.56
N ILE A 11 -5.13 16.43 20.89
CA ILE A 11 -5.80 17.30 19.92
C ILE A 11 -4.85 18.30 19.25
N PHE A 12 -3.65 18.54 19.81
CA PHE A 12 -2.65 19.44 19.25
C PHE A 12 -1.64 18.74 18.32
N ARG A 13 -1.78 17.44 18.09
CA ARG A 13 -0.90 16.69 17.20
C ARG A 13 -1.03 17.18 15.75
N SER A 14 0.09 17.27 15.04
CA SER A 14 0.09 17.54 13.60
C SER A 14 -0.58 16.38 12.86
N ILE A 15 -1.42 16.66 11.86
CA ILE A 15 -2.02 15.65 10.97
C ILE A 15 -1.78 16.07 9.52
N ASN A 16 -1.08 15.23 8.77
CA ASN A 16 -0.94 15.45 7.32
C ASN A 16 -2.29 15.18 6.63
N GLY A 17 -2.94 16.25 6.19
CA GLY A 17 -4.23 16.16 5.49
C GLY A 17 -4.14 15.63 4.05
N VAL A 18 -2.93 15.47 3.51
CA VAL A 18 -2.70 15.05 2.12
C VAL A 18 -1.81 13.81 2.12
N ILE A 19 -2.32 12.74 1.52
CA ILE A 19 -1.59 11.48 1.33
C ILE A 19 -0.93 11.47 -0.06
N LYS A 20 0.40 11.41 -0.10
CA LYS A 20 1.20 11.36 -1.34
C LYS A 20 1.93 10.02 -1.46
N ALA A 21 1.95 9.42 -2.66
CA ALA A 21 2.60 8.13 -2.90
C ALA A 21 4.12 8.19 -2.66
N GLU A 22 4.73 9.34 -2.92
CA GLU A 22 6.17 9.61 -2.83
C GLU A 22 6.65 9.86 -1.40
N GLN A 23 5.73 10.15 -0.48
CA GLN A 23 6.06 10.43 0.92
C GLN A 23 6.37 9.11 1.65
N ARG A 24 7.67 8.87 1.86
CA ARG A 24 8.23 7.63 2.42
C ARG A 24 9.08 7.83 3.67
N ASP A 25 9.03 9.03 4.27
CA ASP A 25 9.73 9.27 5.53
C ASP A 25 9.10 8.45 6.68
N SER A 26 9.94 7.94 7.58
CA SER A 26 9.52 6.99 8.62
C SER A 26 8.50 7.57 9.59
N GLU A 27 8.57 8.89 9.85
CA GLU A 27 7.65 9.57 10.75
C GLU A 27 6.25 9.68 10.12
N SER A 28 6.16 10.08 8.85
CA SER A 28 4.88 10.11 8.12
C SER A 28 4.29 8.72 7.99
N ILE A 29 5.07 7.70 7.63
CA ILE A 29 4.58 6.32 7.54
C ILE A 29 4.01 5.85 8.88
N ARG A 30 4.75 6.06 9.98
CA ARG A 30 4.31 5.72 11.34
C ARG A 30 3.00 6.43 11.67
N GLN A 31 2.96 7.73 11.43
CA GLN A 31 1.78 8.53 11.70
C GLN A 31 0.56 8.10 10.87
N GLU A 32 0.73 7.87 9.56
CA GLU A 32 -0.32 7.40 8.66
C GLU A 32 -0.90 6.06 9.15
N LEU A 33 -0.04 5.10 9.49
CA LEU A 33 -0.45 3.80 10.02
C LEU A 33 -1.16 3.93 11.39
N GLU A 34 -0.62 4.72 12.31
CA GLU A 34 -1.22 4.92 13.64
C GLU A 34 -2.54 5.68 13.60
N GLU A 35 -2.69 6.66 12.70
CA GLU A 35 -3.91 7.45 12.50
C GLU A 35 -4.93 6.76 11.59
N PHE A 36 -4.57 5.69 10.88
CA PHE A 36 -5.51 4.95 10.04
C PHE A 36 -6.68 4.42 10.85
N VAL A 37 -7.91 4.76 10.46
CA VAL A 37 -9.14 4.27 11.09
C VAL A 37 -9.85 3.34 10.14
N VAL A 38 -10.06 2.10 10.58
CA VAL A 38 -10.84 1.12 9.83
C VAL A 38 -12.32 1.29 10.18
N THR A 39 -13.06 1.96 9.30
CA THR A 39 -14.52 2.09 9.41
C THR A 39 -15.21 0.81 8.91
N ARG A 40 -16.51 0.66 9.20
CA ARG A 40 -17.29 -0.50 8.72
C ARG A 40 -17.28 -0.63 7.19
N GLU A 41 -17.37 0.49 6.49
CA GLU A 41 -17.33 0.54 5.02
C GLU A 41 -15.96 0.11 4.51
N LEU A 42 -14.89 0.59 5.16
CA LEU A 42 -13.52 0.24 4.82
C LEU A 42 -13.22 -1.24 5.08
N SER A 43 -13.75 -1.82 6.16
CA SER A 43 -13.70 -3.26 6.40
C SER A 43 -14.33 -4.04 5.25
N GLY A 44 -15.48 -3.59 4.72
CA GLY A 44 -16.10 -4.22 3.56
C GLY A 44 -15.25 -4.12 2.28
N HIS A 45 -14.54 -3.01 2.09
CA HIS A 45 -13.60 -2.87 0.97
C HIS A 45 -12.38 -3.77 1.11
N PHE A 46 -11.81 -3.89 2.32
CA PHE A 46 -10.74 -4.83 2.59
C PHE A 46 -11.18 -6.27 2.38
N ASP A 47 -12.33 -6.66 2.90
CA ASP A 47 -12.87 -8.01 2.75
C ASP A 47 -13.04 -8.38 1.27
N LYS A 48 -13.68 -7.50 0.48
CA LYS A 48 -13.85 -7.70 -0.96
C LYS A 48 -12.52 -7.83 -1.69
N PHE A 49 -11.54 -6.98 -1.35
CA PHE A 49 -10.22 -7.01 -1.99
C PHE A 49 -9.45 -8.29 -1.63
N PHE A 50 -9.29 -8.57 -0.33
CA PHE A 50 -8.45 -9.66 0.14
C PHE A 50 -9.04 -11.04 -0.14
N SER A 51 -10.37 -11.20 -0.07
CA SER A 51 -11.02 -12.45 -0.46
C SER A 51 -10.76 -12.75 -1.94
N ARG A 52 -10.94 -11.76 -2.83
CA ARG A 52 -10.64 -11.92 -4.26
C ARG A 52 -9.16 -12.18 -4.54
N TYR A 53 -8.27 -11.51 -3.83
CA TYR A 53 -6.84 -11.72 -3.99
C TYR A 53 -6.44 -13.15 -3.58
N VAL A 54 -6.97 -13.66 -2.47
CA VAL A 54 -6.73 -15.04 -2.01
C VAL A 54 -7.30 -16.05 -3.01
N ASP A 55 -8.55 -15.87 -3.47
CA ASP A 55 -9.18 -16.73 -4.48
C ASP A 55 -8.29 -16.85 -5.73
N THR A 56 -7.79 -15.71 -6.24
CA THR A 56 -6.89 -15.68 -7.40
C THR A 56 -5.57 -16.37 -7.12
N LEU A 57 -4.96 -16.17 -5.96
CA LEU A 57 -3.68 -16.80 -5.61
C LEU A 57 -3.78 -18.32 -5.49
N GLU A 58 -4.87 -18.82 -4.92
CA GLU A 58 -5.09 -20.24 -4.61
C GLU A 58 -5.65 -21.04 -5.79
N SER A 59 -6.26 -20.39 -6.79
CA SER A 59 -6.79 -21.06 -7.97
C SER A 59 -5.72 -21.86 -8.75
N GLU A 60 -6.01 -23.10 -9.12
CA GLU A 60 -5.15 -23.90 -10.01
C GLU A 60 -5.35 -23.52 -11.50
N ASP A 61 -6.44 -22.81 -11.80
CA ASP A 61 -6.77 -22.38 -13.16
C ASP A 61 -5.94 -21.13 -13.55
N ILE A 62 -5.04 -21.32 -14.52
CA ILE A 62 -4.17 -20.27 -15.06
C ILE A 62 -4.98 -19.18 -15.77
N SER A 63 -6.07 -19.54 -16.46
CA SER A 63 -6.95 -18.59 -17.13
C SER A 63 -7.63 -17.70 -16.11
N TYR A 64 -8.19 -18.30 -15.05
CA TYR A 64 -8.78 -17.55 -13.93
C TYR A 64 -7.80 -16.56 -13.31
N LYS A 65 -6.55 -17.00 -13.10
CA LYS A 65 -5.47 -16.13 -12.59
C LYS A 65 -5.21 -14.93 -13.49
N SER A 66 -5.07 -15.17 -14.79
CA SER A 66 -4.73 -14.12 -15.77
C SER A 66 -5.85 -13.09 -15.97
N GLU A 67 -7.10 -13.50 -15.84
CA GLU A 67 -8.27 -12.62 -16.04
C GLU A 67 -8.59 -11.75 -14.81
N ASN A 68 -8.15 -12.15 -13.62
CA ASN A 68 -8.49 -11.52 -12.34
C ASN A 68 -7.31 -10.84 -11.63
N ILE A 69 -6.42 -10.20 -12.41
CA ILE A 69 -5.19 -9.56 -11.89
C ILE A 69 -5.37 -8.10 -11.45
N ALA A 70 -6.38 -7.40 -11.94
CA ALA A 70 -6.48 -5.94 -11.83
C ALA A 70 -7.64 -5.47 -10.93
N VAL A 71 -7.38 -4.44 -10.14
CA VAL A 71 -8.39 -3.79 -9.28
C VAL A 71 -8.46 -2.30 -9.59
N TRP A 72 -9.69 -1.79 -9.75
CA TRP A 72 -9.96 -0.37 -9.94
C TRP A 72 -10.61 0.24 -8.70
N VAL A 73 -10.01 1.29 -8.14
CA VAL A 73 -10.53 2.01 -6.97
C VAL A 73 -11.04 3.38 -7.41
N SER A 74 -12.36 3.59 -7.34
CA SER A 74 -13.03 4.84 -7.75
C SER A 74 -13.85 5.46 -6.61
N GLY A 75 -14.19 6.75 -6.74
CA GLY A 75 -14.90 7.52 -5.71
C GLY A 75 -14.60 9.02 -5.76
N PHE A 76 -15.40 9.81 -5.04
CA PHE A 76 -15.29 11.28 -5.02
C PHE A 76 -13.99 11.80 -4.38
N PHE A 77 -13.64 13.07 -4.63
CA PHE A 77 -12.49 13.69 -3.96
C PHE A 77 -12.68 13.67 -2.43
N GLY A 78 -11.60 13.40 -1.69
CA GLY A 78 -11.66 13.27 -0.22
C GLY A 78 -12.22 11.94 0.30
N SER A 79 -12.63 11.01 -0.55
CA SER A 79 -13.21 9.72 -0.11
C SER A 79 -12.20 8.68 0.41
N GLY A 80 -10.92 9.04 0.57
CA GLY A 80 -9.90 8.16 1.12
C GLY A 80 -9.25 7.14 0.16
N LYS A 81 -9.50 7.22 -1.16
CA LYS A 81 -8.95 6.26 -2.16
C LYS A 81 -7.43 6.05 -2.06
N SER A 82 -6.66 7.14 -2.09
CA SER A 82 -5.19 7.06 -2.00
C SER A 82 -4.73 6.50 -0.67
N HIS A 83 -5.47 6.79 0.42
CA HIS A 83 -5.18 6.25 1.74
C HIS A 83 -5.46 4.74 1.81
N PHE A 84 -6.55 4.28 1.18
CA PHE A 84 -6.84 2.86 1.03
C PHE A 84 -5.76 2.11 0.23
N ILE A 85 -5.33 2.66 -0.91
CA ILE A 85 -4.25 2.09 -1.72
C ILE A 85 -2.95 2.03 -0.92
N LYS A 86 -2.61 3.09 -0.16
CA LYS A 86 -1.45 3.08 0.73
C LYS A 86 -1.56 2.03 1.84
N ALA A 87 -2.75 1.83 2.42
CA ALA A 87 -2.95 0.78 3.41
C ALA A 87 -2.67 -0.62 2.84
N LEU A 88 -3.14 -0.90 1.62
CA LEU A 88 -2.80 -2.13 0.91
C LEU A 88 -1.28 -2.24 0.70
N TYR A 89 -0.63 -1.17 0.24
CA TYR A 89 0.82 -1.12 0.09
C TYR A 89 1.55 -1.45 1.40
N TYR A 90 1.15 -0.86 2.53
CA TYR A 90 1.77 -1.14 3.83
C TYR A 90 1.55 -2.58 4.30
N LEU A 91 0.36 -3.12 4.08
CA LEU A 91 0.03 -4.51 4.44
C LEU A 91 0.87 -5.51 3.62
N PHE A 92 0.94 -5.36 2.30
CA PHE A 92 1.70 -6.27 1.45
C PHE A 92 3.21 -6.14 1.63
N SER A 93 3.73 -4.92 1.78
CA SER A 93 5.17 -4.69 2.01
C SER A 93 5.61 -5.02 3.44
N LYS A 94 4.67 -5.43 4.30
CA LYS A 94 4.89 -5.67 5.75
C LYS A 94 5.64 -4.49 6.39
N GLN A 95 5.25 -3.27 6.01
CA GLN A 95 5.96 -2.03 6.35
C GLN A 95 6.21 -1.95 7.85
N GLN A 96 7.47 -1.80 8.24
CA GLN A 96 7.85 -1.68 9.64
C GLN A 96 7.78 -0.23 10.11
N ILE A 97 7.29 -0.05 11.33
CA ILE A 97 7.29 1.22 12.05
C ILE A 97 7.77 1.00 13.49
N THR A 98 8.38 2.02 14.06
CA THR A 98 8.69 2.06 15.49
C THR A 98 7.57 2.81 16.19
N SER A 99 6.83 2.13 17.06
CA SER A 99 5.74 2.70 17.86
C SER A 99 5.97 2.35 19.32
N ASP A 100 5.97 3.35 20.21
CA ASP A 100 6.26 3.21 21.65
C ASP A 100 7.57 2.44 21.97
N GLY A 101 8.61 2.70 21.18
CA GLY A 101 9.93 2.05 21.33
C GLY A 101 9.96 0.59 20.89
N LYS A 102 8.88 0.06 20.29
CA LYS A 102 8.82 -1.30 19.73
C LYS A 102 8.66 -1.27 18.22
N ILE A 103 9.31 -2.19 17.54
CA ILE A 103 9.14 -2.38 16.10
C ILE A 103 7.89 -3.23 15.88
N LYS A 104 6.97 -2.73 15.06
CA LYS A 104 5.77 -3.44 14.60
C LYS A 104 5.69 -3.34 13.09
N ASP A 105 5.27 -4.43 12.45
CA ASP A 105 4.87 -4.41 11.04
C ASP A 105 3.43 -3.88 10.90
N ALA A 106 3.07 -3.47 9.69
CA ALA A 106 1.74 -2.98 9.38
C ALA A 106 0.64 -3.99 9.73
N VAL A 107 0.89 -5.30 9.56
CA VAL A 107 -0.10 -6.34 9.86
C VAL A 107 -0.48 -6.32 11.35
N LYS A 108 0.50 -6.21 12.25
CA LYS A 108 0.27 -6.05 13.70
C LYS A 108 -0.47 -4.76 14.04
N VAL A 109 -0.17 -3.66 13.33
CA VAL A 109 -0.87 -2.39 13.53
C VAL A 109 -2.34 -2.50 13.13
N PHE A 110 -2.64 -3.19 12.03
CA PHE A 110 -4.02 -3.43 11.58
C PHE A 110 -4.76 -4.44 12.44
N GLU A 111 -4.08 -5.41 13.05
CA GLU A 111 -4.66 -6.34 14.02
C GLU A 111 -5.25 -5.62 15.25
N GLU A 112 -4.64 -4.51 15.68
CA GLU A 112 -5.18 -3.66 16.76
C GLU A 112 -6.41 -2.84 16.33
N LYS A 113 -6.66 -2.71 15.01
CA LYS A 113 -7.69 -1.83 14.41
C LYS A 113 -8.87 -2.60 13.82
N ILE A 114 -8.66 -3.84 13.39
CA ILE A 114 -9.67 -4.71 12.78
C ILE A 114 -10.20 -5.67 13.84
N THR A 115 -11.46 -5.49 14.23
CA THR A 115 -12.10 -6.35 15.24
C THR A 115 -12.65 -7.65 14.66
N ASP A 116 -12.83 -7.73 13.34
CA ASP A 116 -13.33 -8.91 12.65
C ASP A 116 -12.18 -9.93 12.45
N ALA A 117 -12.26 -11.04 13.18
CA ALA A 117 -11.27 -12.10 13.16
C ALA A 117 -11.20 -12.83 11.80
N MET A 118 -12.32 -12.94 11.07
CA MET A 118 -12.35 -13.58 9.76
C MET A 118 -11.60 -12.71 8.75
N LEU A 119 -11.92 -11.42 8.71
CA LEU A 119 -11.22 -10.45 7.86
C LEU A 119 -9.72 -10.44 8.15
N MET A 120 -9.33 -10.37 9.43
CA MET A 120 -7.92 -10.38 9.81
C MET A 120 -7.21 -11.68 9.41
N GLY A 121 -7.92 -12.82 9.50
CA GLY A 121 -7.43 -14.11 9.00
C GLY A 121 -7.17 -14.11 7.49
N THR A 122 -8.11 -13.57 6.70
CA THR A 122 -7.96 -13.43 5.24
C THR A 122 -6.80 -12.50 4.89
N ILE A 123 -6.64 -11.37 5.58
CA ILE A 123 -5.51 -10.46 5.40
C ILE A 123 -4.19 -11.17 5.66
N LYS A 124 -4.05 -11.84 6.81
CA LYS A 124 -2.83 -12.59 7.17
C LYS A 124 -2.50 -13.65 6.13
N ARG A 125 -3.51 -14.34 5.59
CA ARG A 125 -3.33 -15.33 4.53
C ARG A 125 -2.83 -14.67 3.23
N ALA A 126 -3.45 -13.57 2.81
CA ALA A 126 -3.08 -12.85 1.60
C ALA A 126 -1.63 -12.34 1.63
N VAL A 127 -1.19 -11.81 2.77
CA VAL A 127 0.17 -11.24 2.94
C VAL A 127 1.19 -12.27 3.45
N SER A 128 0.83 -13.55 3.52
CA SER A 128 1.72 -14.61 4.02
C SER A 128 2.89 -14.88 3.08
N LYS A 129 2.67 -14.73 1.77
CA LYS A 129 3.70 -14.85 0.74
C LYS A 129 4.53 -13.58 0.68
N ASP A 130 5.82 -13.73 0.47
CA ASP A 130 6.69 -12.59 0.18
C ASP A 130 6.47 -12.13 -1.25
N VAL A 131 6.17 -10.85 -1.40
CA VAL A 131 5.87 -10.20 -2.67
C VAL A 131 6.59 -8.87 -2.71
N ASP A 132 7.14 -8.52 -3.87
CA ASP A 132 7.62 -7.17 -4.12
C ASP A 132 6.43 -6.26 -4.43
N VAL A 133 6.39 -5.11 -3.76
CA VAL A 133 5.26 -4.18 -3.84
C VAL A 133 5.77 -2.83 -4.27
N ILE A 134 5.19 -2.28 -5.33
CA ILE A 134 5.53 -0.95 -5.82
C ILE A 134 4.33 -0.03 -5.73
N LEU A 135 4.54 1.16 -5.16
CA LEU A 135 3.59 2.26 -5.15
C LEU A 135 4.18 3.45 -5.88
N PHE A 136 3.50 3.90 -6.93
CA PHE A 136 3.94 5.02 -7.76
C PHE A 136 2.75 5.83 -8.28
N ASN A 137 3.02 7.07 -8.66
CA ASN A 137 2.08 7.95 -9.34
C ASN A 137 2.46 8.02 -10.83
N ILE A 138 1.47 7.81 -11.70
CA ILE A 138 1.69 7.81 -13.15
C ILE A 138 2.04 9.22 -13.64
N GLU A 139 1.36 10.26 -13.16
CA GLU A 139 1.56 11.64 -13.63
C GLU A 139 2.97 12.14 -13.36
N SER A 140 3.54 11.81 -12.18
CA SER A 140 4.90 12.25 -11.82
C SER A 140 6.01 11.54 -12.61
N LYS A 141 5.72 10.38 -13.21
CA LYS A 141 6.66 9.60 -14.02
C LYS A 141 6.44 9.76 -15.53
N ALA A 142 5.25 10.23 -15.96
CA ALA A 142 4.88 10.34 -17.37
C ALA A 142 5.58 11.49 -18.11
N ASP A 143 6.03 12.55 -17.42
CA ASP A 143 6.70 13.70 -18.05
C ASP A 143 8.01 13.34 -18.79
N GLN A 144 8.60 12.18 -18.49
CA GLN A 144 9.78 11.68 -19.20
C GLN A 144 9.44 10.88 -20.48
N ALA A 145 8.21 10.39 -20.62
CA ALA A 145 7.81 9.50 -21.72
C ALA A 145 6.83 10.21 -22.68
N LYS A 146 7.35 10.83 -23.74
CA LYS A 146 6.51 11.44 -24.78
C LYS A 146 6.00 10.39 -25.77
N GLY A 147 4.69 10.16 -25.84
CA GLY A 147 4.06 9.36 -26.90
C GLY A 147 2.91 8.45 -26.43
N ARG A 148 2.37 7.65 -27.37
CA ARG A 148 1.25 6.73 -27.16
C ARG A 148 1.59 5.57 -26.20
N ASP A 149 2.88 5.34 -25.96
CA ASP A 149 3.41 4.30 -25.07
C ASP A 149 3.83 4.83 -23.69
N SER A 150 3.42 6.06 -23.32
CA SER A 150 3.87 6.72 -22.09
C SER A 150 3.55 5.92 -20.82
N ILE A 151 2.39 5.29 -20.74
CA ILE A 151 1.99 4.47 -19.59
C ILE A 151 2.88 3.21 -19.52
N LEU A 152 3.04 2.49 -20.63
CA LEU A 152 3.88 1.29 -20.69
C LEU A 152 5.33 1.61 -20.32
N ALA A 153 5.86 2.73 -20.79
CA ALA A 153 7.18 3.22 -20.42
C ALA A 153 7.29 3.49 -18.91
N VAL A 154 6.29 4.15 -18.31
CA VAL A 154 6.28 4.36 -16.85
C VAL A 154 6.30 3.04 -16.08
N PHE A 155 5.49 2.05 -16.48
CA PHE A 155 5.49 0.73 -15.83
C PHE A 155 6.85 0.03 -15.96
N LEU A 156 7.44 0.05 -17.16
CA LEU A 156 8.75 -0.56 -17.40
C LEU A 156 9.86 0.13 -16.59
N ASN A 157 9.85 1.46 -16.53
CA ASN A 157 10.81 2.25 -15.76
C ASN A 157 10.74 1.92 -14.27
N VAL A 158 9.52 1.85 -13.72
CA VAL A 158 9.29 1.53 -12.31
C VAL A 158 9.71 0.07 -11.99
N LEU A 159 9.48 -0.86 -12.92
CA LEU A 159 9.93 -2.25 -12.78
C LEU A 159 11.47 -2.33 -12.82
N ASN A 160 12.11 -1.63 -13.76
CA ASN A 160 13.57 -1.58 -13.85
C ASN A 160 14.19 -1.01 -12.57
N GLU A 161 13.60 0.07 -12.01
CA GLU A 161 14.04 0.64 -10.73
C GLU A 161 13.96 -0.37 -9.57
N LEU A 162 12.90 -1.18 -9.52
CA LEU A 162 12.74 -2.21 -8.50
C LEU A 162 13.83 -3.28 -8.59
N GLU A 163 14.13 -3.73 -9.81
CA GLU A 163 15.17 -4.74 -10.08
C GLU A 163 16.60 -4.19 -9.93
N GLY A 164 16.77 -2.86 -9.90
CA GLY A 164 18.06 -2.17 -9.79
C GLY A 164 18.70 -1.83 -11.14
N TYR A 165 17.93 -1.86 -12.23
CA TYR A 165 18.34 -1.39 -13.55
C TYR A 165 18.10 0.12 -13.70
N SER A 166 18.82 0.74 -14.63
CA SER A 166 18.54 2.13 -15.01
C SER A 166 17.15 2.23 -15.69
N PRO A 167 16.32 3.22 -15.33
CA PRO A 167 15.01 3.46 -15.95
C PRO A 167 15.13 3.68 -17.47
N ASP A 168 16.15 4.44 -17.89
CA ASP A 168 16.32 4.88 -19.27
C ASP A 168 17.17 3.92 -20.12
N HIS A 169 17.97 3.08 -19.47
CA HIS A 169 18.94 2.19 -20.11
C HIS A 169 18.94 0.80 -19.45
N PRO A 170 18.09 -0.14 -19.89
CA PRO A 170 17.94 -1.44 -19.25
C PRO A 170 19.23 -2.27 -19.15
N SER A 171 20.20 -2.00 -20.01
CA SER A 171 21.52 -2.67 -20.04
C SER A 171 22.54 -2.10 -19.03
N TYR A 172 22.22 -1.03 -18.31
CA TYR A 172 23.12 -0.40 -17.35
C TYR A 172 22.63 -0.63 -15.92
N CYS A 173 23.42 -1.36 -15.14
CA CYS A 173 23.21 -1.56 -13.71
C CYS A 173 24.19 -0.66 -12.93
N PRO A 174 23.73 0.48 -12.37
CA PRO A 174 24.62 1.43 -11.67
C PRO A 174 25.13 0.88 -10.32
N HIS A 175 24.44 -0.12 -9.76
CA HIS A 175 24.84 -0.84 -8.56
C HIS A 175 24.96 -2.31 -8.91
N GLY A 176 26.16 -2.74 -9.30
CA GLY A 176 26.43 -4.13 -9.65
C GLY A 176 25.97 -5.10 -8.56
N LYS A 177 24.77 -5.65 -8.73
CA LYS A 177 24.38 -6.90 -8.08
C LYS A 177 25.05 -8.01 -8.89
N VAL A 178 26.26 -8.35 -8.45
CA VAL A 178 26.84 -9.66 -8.76
C VAL A 178 25.95 -10.67 -8.03
N SER A 179 25.36 -11.58 -8.81
CA SER A 179 24.67 -12.79 -8.37
C SER A 179 25.42 -13.56 -7.29
#